data_AF-A0A6J6U243-F1
#
_entry.id   AF-A0A6J6U243-F1
#
_cell.length_a   1.000
_cell.length_b   1.000
_cell.length_c   1.000
_cell.angle_alpha   90.00
_cell.angle_beta   90.00
_cell.angle_gamma   90.00
#
_symmetry.space_group_name_H-M   'P 1'
#
loop_
_entity.id
_entity.type
_entity.pdbx_description
1 polymer ?
#
loop_
_entity_poly.entity_id
_entity_poly.type
_entity_poly.pdbx_seq_one_letter_code
_entity_poly.pdbx_strand_id
1 'polypeptide(L)'
;MSSDTKFHVHHDAPEVIGRRERLGVRLLIVADGAFLFGMIFSYFYLRNLDQNGGWIPKGGHTFSASSGWMAVLPLIVAALIHKLAQRDPTHQGSFSLITLAAYIYGGYYQLHQLANMPFINGETGAFEGAYASCWTVIAGANMFHYFVAGFIALGLVLRSRRATVDPILESWRIRTAASWFTWIAVSGIACAITTSFI
;
A
#
# COMPACT_ATOMS: atom_id res chain seq x y z
N MET A 1 -14.11 56.08 15.87
CA MET A 1 -13.06 55.40 15.08
C MET A 1 -13.06 53.95 15.51
N SER A 2 -13.45 53.04 14.60
CA SER A 2 -13.51 51.59 14.85
C SER A 2 -12.08 51.03 14.94
N SER A 3 -11.74 50.41 16.05
CA SER A 3 -10.40 49.87 16.34
C SER A 3 -10.29 48.35 16.14
N ASP A 4 -11.18 47.71 15.38
CA ASP A 4 -11.22 46.24 15.29
C ASP A 4 -11.40 45.71 13.86
N THR A 5 -10.36 45.88 13.03
CA THR A 5 -10.16 45.03 11.85
C THR A 5 -8.71 44.58 11.78
N LYS A 6 -8.20 43.95 12.85
CA LYS A 6 -7.06 43.04 12.69
C LYS A 6 -7.60 41.78 12.03
N PHE A 7 -7.08 41.44 10.85
CA PHE A 7 -7.35 40.17 10.19
C PHE A 7 -6.77 39.05 11.08
N HIS A 8 -7.62 38.43 11.90
CA HIS A 8 -7.25 37.24 12.65
C HIS A 8 -7.20 36.08 11.65
N VAL A 9 -5.99 35.70 11.23
CA VAL A 9 -5.80 34.44 10.52
C VAL A 9 -6.18 33.33 11.50
N HIS A 10 -7.36 32.75 11.33
CA HIS A 10 -7.78 31.58 12.09
C HIS A 10 -6.88 30.40 11.72
N HIS A 11 -5.80 30.23 12.46
CA HIS A 11 -5.02 29.00 12.42
C HIS A 11 -5.77 27.95 13.23
N ASP A 12 -6.25 26.91 12.56
CA ASP A 12 -6.81 25.73 13.21
C ASP A 12 -5.78 25.16 14.21
N ALA A 13 -6.24 24.73 15.39
CA ALA A 13 -5.38 24.07 16.36
C ALA A 13 -4.75 22.80 15.74
N PRO A 14 -3.49 22.46 16.09
CA PRO A 14 -2.80 21.28 15.56
C PRO A 14 -3.60 19.97 15.66
N GLU A 15 -4.39 19.80 16.71
CA GLU A 15 -5.26 18.65 16.93
C GLU A 15 -6.41 18.58 15.93
N VAL A 16 -6.98 19.73 15.56
CA VAL A 16 -8.07 19.83 14.60
C VAL A 16 -7.57 19.44 13.21
N ILE A 17 -6.40 19.95 12.82
CA ILE A 17 -5.74 19.61 11.56
C ILE A 17 -5.41 18.11 11.52
N GLY A 18 -4.73 17.60 12.56
CA GLY A 18 -4.32 16.20 12.63
C GLY A 18 -5.50 15.23 12.61
N ARG A 19 -6.61 15.56 13.28
CA ARG A 19 -7.84 14.76 13.25
C ARG A 19 -8.47 14.74 11.86
N ARG A 20 -8.52 15.89 11.17
CA ARG A 20 -9.05 16.00 9.80
C ARG A 20 -8.21 15.22 8.79
N GLU A 21 -6.88 15.38 8.83
CA GLU A 21 -5.93 14.62 8.00
C GLU A 21 -6.13 13.11 8.20
N ARG A 22 -6.22 12.65 9.45
CA ARG A 22 -6.42 11.23 9.77
C ARG A 22 -7.77 10.69 9.29
N LEU A 23 -8.84 11.49 9.41
CA LEU A 23 -10.16 11.10 8.91
C LEU A 23 -10.13 10.92 7.39
N GLY A 24 -9.50 11.84 6.66
CA GLY A 24 -9.36 11.73 5.21
C GLY A 24 -8.68 10.43 4.78
N VAL A 25 -7.56 10.07 5.43
CA VAL A 25 -6.87 8.80 5.15
C VAL A 25 -7.71 7.57 5.49
N ARG A 26 -8.51 7.61 6.55
CA ARG A 26 -9.42 6.50 6.89
C ARG A 26 -10.52 6.31 5.85
N LEU A 27 -11.08 7.40 5.32
CA LEU A 27 -12.08 7.32 4.25
C LEU A 27 -11.46 6.77 2.95
N LEU A 28 -10.22 7.17 2.63
CA LEU A 28 -9.46 6.61 1.53
C LEU A 28 -9.24 5.10 1.71
N ILE A 29 -8.85 4.66 2.91
CA ILE A 29 -8.71 3.23 3.25
C ILE A 29 -10.01 2.47 3.02
N VAL A 30 -11.17 3.03 3.36
CA VAL A 30 -12.47 2.39 3.11
C VAL A 30 -12.73 2.25 1.61
N ALA A 31 -12.43 3.28 0.82
CA ALA A 31 -12.58 3.23 -0.64
C ALA A 31 -11.63 2.19 -1.28
N ASP A 32 -10.37 2.16 -0.86
CA ASP A 32 -9.38 1.16 -1.29
C ASP A 32 -9.80 -0.26 -0.86
N GLY A 33 -10.43 -0.40 0.31
CA GLY A 33 -11.03 -1.65 0.77
C GLY A 33 -12.12 -2.17 -0.16
N ALA A 34 -12.99 -1.31 -0.68
CA ALA A 34 -13.99 -1.73 -1.67
C ALA A 34 -13.33 -2.27 -2.95
N PHE A 35 -12.24 -1.65 -3.39
CA PHE A 35 -11.45 -2.11 -4.54
C PHE A 35 -10.80 -3.48 -4.28
N LEU A 36 -10.21 -3.67 -3.10
CA LEU A 36 -9.68 -4.98 -2.65
C LEU A 36 -10.74 -6.08 -2.71
N PHE A 37 -11.92 -5.84 -2.13
CA PHE A 37 -13.00 -6.83 -2.16
C PHE A 37 -13.47 -7.13 -3.58
N GLY A 38 -13.53 -6.13 -4.47
CA GLY A 38 -13.82 -6.33 -5.88
C GLY A 38 -12.80 -7.24 -6.59
N MET A 39 -11.51 -7.06 -6.32
CA MET A 39 -10.45 -7.92 -6.86
C MET A 39 -10.56 -9.36 -6.34
N ILE A 40 -10.72 -9.54 -5.03
CA ILE A 40 -10.86 -10.85 -4.40
C ILE A 40 -12.09 -11.59 -4.92
N PHE A 41 -13.24 -10.89 -4.98
CA PHE A 41 -14.46 -11.44 -5.54
C PHE A 41 -14.24 -11.89 -6.98
N SER A 42 -13.65 -11.03 -7.82
CA SER A 42 -13.41 -11.34 -9.24
C SER A 42 -12.50 -12.55 -9.41
N TYR A 43 -11.46 -12.68 -8.58
CA TYR A 43 -10.54 -13.82 -8.58
C TYR A 43 -11.29 -15.13 -8.32
N PHE A 44 -12.03 -15.22 -7.21
CA PHE A 44 -12.75 -16.45 -6.85
C PHE A 44 -13.94 -16.72 -7.78
N TYR A 45 -14.62 -15.68 -8.25
CA TYR A 45 -15.72 -15.82 -9.21
C TYR A 45 -15.24 -16.41 -10.53
N LEU A 46 -14.18 -15.85 -11.13
CA LEU A 46 -13.66 -16.33 -12.41
C LEU A 46 -13.01 -17.71 -12.28
N ARG A 47 -12.34 -17.98 -11.15
CA ARG A 47 -11.82 -19.31 -10.85
C ARG A 47 -12.92 -20.37 -10.74
N ASN A 48 -14.05 -20.04 -10.13
CA ASN A 48 -15.15 -20.98 -9.98
C ASN A 48 -15.98 -21.12 -11.26
N LEU A 49 -16.06 -20.07 -12.07
CA LEU A 49 -16.74 -20.12 -13.36
C LEU A 49 -15.98 -21.02 -14.35
N ASP A 50 -14.65 -20.91 -14.38
CA ASP A 50 -13.70 -21.66 -15.23
C ASP A 50 -14.26 -22.01 -16.62
N GLN A 51 -14.83 -21.00 -17.28
CA GLN A 51 -15.58 -21.22 -18.52
C GLN A 51 -14.65 -21.80 -19.59
N ASN A 52 -14.96 -23.02 -20.04
CA ASN A 52 -14.17 -23.77 -21.02
C ASN A 52 -12.69 -24.00 -20.62
N GLY A 53 -12.38 -24.05 -19.32
CA GLY A 53 -11.00 -24.17 -18.85
C GLY A 53 -10.20 -22.87 -19.02
N GLY A 54 -10.88 -21.72 -19.01
CA GLY A 54 -10.31 -20.40 -19.23
C GLY A 54 -9.65 -19.76 -18.00
N TRP A 55 -9.75 -20.36 -16.81
CA TRP A 55 -9.06 -19.88 -15.62
C TRP A 55 -7.55 -19.95 -15.80
N ILE A 56 -7.03 -21.16 -15.96
CA ILE A 56 -5.65 -21.47 -16.35
C ILE A 56 -5.75 -22.38 -17.59
N PRO A 57 -5.61 -21.82 -18.81
CA PRO A 57 -5.69 -22.58 -20.05
C PRO A 57 -4.67 -23.72 -20.11
N LYS A 58 -4.89 -24.70 -21.00
CA LYS A 58 -3.94 -25.81 -21.19
C LYS A 58 -2.56 -25.28 -21.58
N GLY A 59 -1.55 -25.61 -20.77
CA GLY A 59 -0.17 -25.11 -20.95
C GLY A 59 0.05 -23.69 -20.42
N GLY A 60 -0.94 -23.09 -19.77
CA GLY A 60 -0.83 -21.77 -19.14
C GLY A 60 0.04 -21.81 -17.88
N HIS A 61 0.69 -20.69 -17.62
CA HIS A 61 1.65 -20.57 -16.51
C HIS A 61 1.05 -19.88 -15.29
N THR A 62 1.61 -20.17 -14.12
CA THR A 62 1.22 -19.53 -12.85
C THR A 62 2.46 -19.16 -12.05
N PHE A 63 2.30 -18.22 -11.12
CA PHE A 63 3.29 -18.02 -10.07
C PHE A 63 2.97 -18.96 -8.91
N SER A 64 4.00 -19.39 -8.18
CA SER A 64 3.79 -20.13 -6.94
C SER A 64 3.11 -19.24 -5.88
N ALA A 65 2.39 -19.87 -4.95
CA ALA A 65 1.83 -19.18 -3.77
C ALA A 65 2.91 -18.43 -2.96
N SER A 66 4.12 -19.01 -2.87
CA SER A 66 5.26 -18.37 -2.20
C SER A 66 5.64 -17.02 -2.83
N SER A 67 5.49 -16.88 -4.15
CA SER A 67 5.76 -15.63 -4.87
C SER A 67 4.88 -14.48 -4.37
N GLY A 68 3.60 -14.75 -4.09
CA GLY A 68 2.66 -13.76 -3.53
C GLY A 68 3.04 -13.34 -2.11
N TRP A 69 3.44 -14.29 -1.26
CA TRP A 69 3.88 -13.99 0.11
C TRP A 69 5.20 -13.20 0.14
N MET A 70 6.14 -13.52 -0.74
CA MET A 70 7.40 -12.77 -0.86
C MET A 70 7.16 -11.32 -1.29
N ALA A 71 6.16 -11.08 -2.16
CA ALA A 71 5.78 -9.73 -2.57
C ALA A 71 5.12 -8.92 -1.45
N VAL A 72 4.54 -9.56 -0.42
CA VAL A 72 3.80 -8.90 0.66
C VAL A 72 4.64 -8.73 1.92
N LEU A 73 5.64 -9.59 2.13
CA LEU A 73 6.52 -9.55 3.31
C LEU A 73 7.09 -8.14 3.61
N PRO A 74 7.58 -7.36 2.61
CA PRO A 74 8.09 -6.02 2.88
C PRO A 74 7.02 -5.04 3.39
N LEU A 75 5.75 -5.15 2.97
CA LEU A 75 4.65 -4.34 3.52
C LEU A 75 4.43 -4.64 5.01
N ILE A 76 4.46 -5.92 5.38
CA ILE A 76 4.31 -6.37 6.77
C ILE A 76 5.45 -5.82 7.62
N VAL A 77 6.69 -6.01 7.16
CA VAL A 77 7.89 -5.53 7.85
C VAL A 77 7.85 -4.03 8.03
N ALA A 78 7.54 -3.27 6.97
CA ALA A 78 7.44 -1.81 7.03
C ALA A 78 6.36 -1.33 8.02
N ALA A 79 5.19 -1.97 8.03
CA ALA A 79 4.11 -1.65 8.96
C ALA A 79 4.51 -1.89 10.43
N LEU A 80 5.19 -3.01 10.70
CA LEU A 80 5.68 -3.35 12.04
C LEU A 80 6.77 -2.40 12.51
N ILE A 81 7.77 -2.12 11.67
CA ILE A 81 8.86 -1.19 11.98
C ILE A 81 8.32 0.20 12.25
N HIS A 82 7.38 0.69 11.43
CA HIS A 82 6.78 2.00 11.64
C HIS A 82 5.94 2.06 12.93
N LYS A 83 5.29 0.95 13.34
CA LYS A 83 4.63 0.87 14.66
C LYS A 83 5.62 0.88 15.82
N LEU A 84 6.80 0.27 15.66
CA LEU A 84 7.86 0.36 16.67
C LEU A 84 8.36 1.81 16.80
N ALA A 85 8.48 2.54 15.69
CA ALA A 85 8.84 3.96 15.68
C ALA A 85 7.87 4.85 16.50
N GLN A 86 6.59 4.47 16.60
CA GLN A 86 5.62 5.19 17.42
C GLN A 86 5.86 5.06 18.92
N ARG A 87 6.53 3.97 19.34
CA ARG A 87 6.86 3.71 20.74
C ARG A 87 8.19 4.37 21.14
N ASP A 88 9.07 4.63 20.18
CA ASP A 88 10.37 5.27 20.37
C ASP A 88 10.50 6.49 19.43
N PRO A 89 10.00 7.67 19.86
CA PRO A 89 10.08 8.90 19.09
C PRO A 89 11.52 9.37 18.86
N THR A 90 12.43 9.05 19.78
CA THR A 90 13.84 9.47 19.73
C THR A 90 14.58 8.92 18.51
N HIS A 91 14.18 7.74 18.00
CA HIS A 91 14.80 7.11 16.83
C HIS A 91 13.89 7.10 15.59
N GLN A 92 12.84 7.94 15.58
CA GLN A 92 11.83 7.95 14.50
C GLN A 92 12.44 8.11 13.10
N GLY A 93 13.48 8.93 12.95
CA GLY A 93 14.16 9.13 11.66
C GLY A 93 14.83 7.86 11.14
N SER A 94 15.48 7.09 12.03
CA SER A 94 16.10 5.82 11.68
C SER A 94 15.06 4.78 11.30
N PHE A 95 13.97 4.65 12.08
CA PHE A 95 12.89 3.75 11.72
C PHE A 95 12.22 4.12 10.39
N SER A 96 12.03 5.42 10.12
CA SER A 96 11.47 5.89 8.85
C SER A 96 12.36 5.51 7.65
N LEU A 97 13.69 5.50 7.83
CA LEU A 97 14.63 5.08 6.80
C LEU A 97 14.52 3.57 6.52
N ILE A 98 14.40 2.74 7.56
CA ILE A 98 14.24 1.30 7.39
C ILE A 98 12.88 0.98 6.75
N THR A 99 11.81 1.67 7.16
CA THR A 99 10.49 1.60 6.52
C THR A 99 10.57 1.94 5.03
N LEU A 100 11.29 3.01 4.66
CA LEU A 100 11.52 3.39 3.27
C LEU A 100 12.27 2.29 2.50
N ALA A 101 13.34 1.74 3.07
CA ALA A 101 14.12 0.67 2.45
C ALA A 101 13.26 -0.57 2.17
N ALA A 102 12.39 -0.95 3.11
CA ALA A 102 11.45 -2.04 2.92
C ALA A 102 10.48 -1.79 1.76
N TYR A 103 9.92 -0.57 1.63
CA TYR A 103 9.04 -0.24 0.51
C TYR A 103 9.77 -0.17 -0.84
N ILE A 104 11.01 0.31 -0.88
CA ILE A 104 11.82 0.30 -2.11
C ILE A 104 12.11 -1.13 -2.55
N TYR A 105 12.54 -1.99 -1.62
CA TYR A 105 12.81 -3.39 -1.92
C TYR A 105 11.56 -4.12 -2.39
N GLY A 106 10.44 -3.98 -1.69
CA GLY A 106 9.17 -4.60 -2.07
C GLY A 106 8.62 -4.07 -3.39
N GLY A 107 8.73 -2.77 -3.64
CA GLY A 107 8.36 -2.18 -4.93
C GLY A 107 9.24 -2.69 -6.07
N TYR A 108 10.55 -2.80 -5.86
CA TYR A 108 11.47 -3.43 -6.83
C TYR A 108 11.08 -4.88 -7.10
N TYR A 109 10.81 -5.68 -6.07
CA TYR A 109 10.42 -7.08 -6.22
C TYR A 109 9.10 -7.23 -6.97
N GLN A 110 8.08 -6.45 -6.61
CA GLN A 110 6.77 -6.47 -7.28
C GLN A 110 6.88 -6.03 -8.74
N LEU A 111 7.69 -5.00 -9.03
CA LEU A 111 7.98 -4.56 -10.39
C LEU A 111 8.71 -5.64 -11.19
N HIS A 112 9.67 -6.32 -10.57
CA HIS A 112 10.38 -7.42 -11.20
C HIS A 112 9.43 -8.58 -11.57
N GLN A 113 8.48 -8.92 -10.69
CA GLN A 113 7.45 -9.92 -11.00
C GLN A 113 6.57 -9.48 -12.17
N LEU A 114 6.09 -8.23 -12.17
CA LEU A 114 5.27 -7.66 -13.25
C LEU A 114 6.04 -7.61 -14.59
N ALA A 115 7.34 -7.33 -14.56
CA ALA A 115 8.17 -7.29 -15.77
C ALA A 115 8.52 -8.68 -16.33
N ASN A 116 8.47 -9.73 -15.50
CA ASN A 116 8.88 -11.09 -15.85
C ASN A 116 7.74 -12.10 -15.63
N MET A 117 6.49 -11.69 -15.87
CA MET A 117 5.33 -12.56 -15.73
C MET A 117 5.39 -13.69 -16.76
N PRO A 118 5.26 -14.97 -16.37
CA PRO A 118 5.38 -16.11 -17.30
C PRO A 118 4.12 -16.36 -18.14
N PHE A 119 3.04 -15.62 -17.89
CA PHE A 119 1.71 -15.83 -18.47
C PHE A 119 1.27 -14.69 -19.40
N ILE A 120 2.24 -14.06 -20.07
CA ILE A 120 2.00 -13.14 -21.19
C ILE A 120 2.43 -13.86 -22.47
N ASN A 121 1.51 -13.97 -23.42
CA ASN A 121 1.80 -14.54 -24.72
C ASN A 121 2.75 -13.62 -25.51
N GLY A 122 3.93 -14.10 -25.86
CA GLY A 122 4.98 -13.29 -26.51
C GLY A 122 4.65 -12.79 -27.93
N GLU A 123 3.70 -13.42 -28.62
CA GLU A 123 3.30 -13.02 -29.98
C GLU A 123 2.17 -11.98 -29.98
N THR A 124 1.22 -12.13 -29.06
CA THR A 124 -0.01 -11.31 -29.02
C THR A 124 -0.01 -10.25 -27.93
N GLY A 125 0.88 -10.38 -26.93
CA GLY A 125 0.88 -9.54 -25.73
C GLY A 125 -0.31 -9.75 -24.79
N ALA A 126 -1.17 -10.75 -25.06
CA ALA A 126 -2.35 -11.03 -24.27
C ALA A 126 -2.01 -11.87 -23.02
N PHE A 127 -2.82 -11.70 -21.96
CA PHE A 127 -2.77 -12.54 -20.76
C PHE A 127 -3.27 -13.96 -21.04
N GLU A 128 -2.56 -14.97 -20.51
CA GLU A 128 -2.94 -16.38 -20.61
C GLU A 128 -4.11 -16.71 -19.65
N GLY A 129 -5.31 -16.29 -20.02
CA GLY A 129 -6.55 -16.60 -19.29
C GLY A 129 -6.90 -15.64 -18.16
N ALA A 130 -7.94 -16.02 -17.41
CA ALA A 130 -8.49 -15.17 -16.36
C ALA A 130 -7.58 -15.08 -15.14
N TYR A 131 -6.84 -16.15 -14.79
CA TYR A 131 -5.85 -16.14 -13.71
C TYR A 131 -4.81 -15.03 -13.93
N ALA A 132 -4.20 -14.99 -15.11
CA ALA A 132 -3.16 -14.03 -15.47
C ALA A 132 -3.65 -12.58 -15.36
N SER A 133 -4.88 -12.32 -15.80
CA SER A 133 -5.52 -11.01 -15.71
C SER A 133 -5.78 -10.62 -14.25
N CYS A 134 -6.38 -11.50 -13.45
CA CYS A 134 -6.64 -11.23 -12.04
C CYS A 134 -5.35 -11.04 -11.23
N TRP A 135 -4.36 -11.90 -11.45
CA TRP A 135 -3.06 -11.79 -10.78
C TRP A 135 -2.40 -10.45 -11.12
N THR A 136 -2.43 -10.02 -12.38
CA THR A 136 -1.80 -8.75 -12.80
C THR A 136 -2.46 -7.54 -12.16
N VAL A 137 -3.80 -7.54 -12.03
CA VAL A 137 -4.51 -6.46 -11.32
C VAL A 137 -4.15 -6.44 -9.84
N ILE A 138 -4.08 -7.59 -9.17
CA ILE A 138 -3.67 -7.70 -7.77
C ILE A 138 -2.22 -7.21 -7.58
N ALA A 139 -1.30 -7.65 -8.42
CA ALA A 139 0.10 -7.25 -8.42
C ALA A 139 0.26 -5.74 -8.70
N GLY A 140 -0.52 -5.20 -9.63
CA GLY A 140 -0.57 -3.78 -9.93
C GLY A 140 -1.08 -2.94 -8.76
N ALA A 141 -2.11 -3.41 -8.05
CA ALA A 141 -2.60 -2.77 -6.84
C ALA A 141 -1.54 -2.73 -5.73
N ASN A 142 -0.85 -3.86 -5.49
CA ASN A 142 0.28 -3.91 -4.56
C ASN A 142 1.41 -2.96 -4.98
N MET A 143 1.72 -2.89 -6.28
CA MET A 143 2.73 -1.97 -6.80
C MET A 143 2.36 -0.51 -6.55
N PHE A 144 1.09 -0.15 -6.75
CA PHE A 144 0.58 1.17 -6.41
C PHE A 144 0.73 1.47 -4.91
N HIS A 145 0.40 0.52 -4.04
CA HIS A 145 0.61 0.67 -2.60
C HIS A 145 2.08 0.88 -2.25
N TYR A 146 3.02 0.15 -2.88
CA TYR A 146 4.46 0.37 -2.70
C TYR A 146 4.91 1.76 -3.13
N PHE A 147 4.42 2.26 -4.27
CA PHE A 147 4.74 3.60 -4.75
C PHE A 147 4.28 4.69 -3.78
N VAL A 148 3.00 4.64 -3.38
CA VAL A 148 2.41 5.62 -2.45
C VAL A 148 3.09 5.53 -1.07
N ALA A 149 3.28 4.33 -0.55
CA ALA A 149 3.90 4.13 0.76
C ALA A 149 5.38 4.53 0.77
N GLY A 150 6.12 4.24 -0.31
CA GLY A 150 7.48 4.71 -0.51
C GLY A 150 7.57 6.23 -0.53
N PHE A 151 6.67 6.91 -1.25
CA PHE A 151 6.59 8.37 -1.26
C PHE A 151 6.33 8.95 0.14
N ILE A 152 5.35 8.38 0.88
CA ILE A 152 5.06 8.80 2.25
C ILE A 152 6.28 8.58 3.15
N ALA A 153 6.91 7.40 3.10
CA ALA A 153 8.08 7.07 3.91
C ALA A 153 9.27 7.99 3.60
N LEU A 154 9.49 8.34 2.33
CA LEU A 154 10.49 9.34 1.93
C LEU A 154 10.19 10.70 2.56
N GLY A 155 8.92 11.15 2.52
CA GLY A 155 8.49 12.37 3.18
C GLY A 155 8.77 12.36 4.69
N LEU A 156 8.54 11.22 5.36
CA LEU A 156 8.85 11.05 6.78
C LEU A 156 10.36 11.18 7.06
N VAL A 157 11.21 10.55 6.23
CA VAL A 157 12.69 10.63 6.34
C VAL A 157 13.20 12.04 6.13
N LEU A 158 12.72 12.73 5.10
CA LEU A 158 13.15 14.10 4.80
C LEU A 158 12.73 15.06 5.92
N ARG A 159 11.49 14.91 6.40
CA ARG A 159 10.94 15.71 7.49
C ARG A 159 11.70 15.50 8.80
N SER A 160 12.03 14.27 9.16
CA SER A 160 12.78 13.97 10.39
C SER A 160 14.20 14.55 10.41
N ARG A 161 14.74 14.96 9.24
CA ARG A 161 16.10 15.51 9.11
C ARG A 161 16.12 17.02 8.86
N ARG A 162 15.07 17.58 8.27
CA ARG A 162 15.11 18.94 7.70
C ARG A 162 13.99 19.86 8.19
N ALA A 163 12.97 19.34 8.87
CA ALA A 163 11.82 20.12 9.27
C ALA A 163 11.70 20.22 10.79
N THR A 164 11.33 21.40 11.26
CA THR A 164 10.82 21.59 12.62
C THR A 164 9.30 21.65 12.52
N VAL A 165 8.61 20.70 13.14
CA VAL A 165 7.15 20.58 13.09
C VAL A 165 6.63 20.62 14.52
N ASP A 166 5.44 21.22 14.70
CA ASP A 166 4.73 21.16 15.96
C ASP A 166 4.64 19.71 16.47
N PRO A 167 5.07 19.40 17.71
CA PRO A 167 5.12 18.02 18.22
C PRO A 167 3.76 17.31 18.24
N ILE A 168 2.68 18.06 18.47
CA ILE A 168 1.33 17.52 18.51
C ILE A 168 0.92 17.11 17.09
N LEU A 169 1.12 18.00 16.12
CA LEU A 169 0.84 17.72 14.71
C LEU A 169 1.70 16.57 14.17
N GLU A 170 2.98 16.54 14.55
CA GLU A 170 3.92 15.47 14.21
C GLU A 170 3.38 14.11 14.68
N SER A 171 2.93 14.01 15.93
CA SER A 171 2.34 12.78 16.49
C SER A 171 1.11 12.31 15.71
N TRP A 172 0.24 13.23 15.28
CA TRP A 172 -0.94 12.89 14.47
C TRP A 172 -0.55 12.35 13.10
N ARG A 173 0.41 12.99 12.43
CA ARG A 173 0.89 12.58 11.10
C ARG A 173 1.55 11.20 11.12
N ILE A 174 2.34 10.89 12.15
CA ILE A 174 2.92 9.55 12.33
C ILE A 174 1.82 8.49 12.52
N ARG A 175 0.78 8.80 13.30
CA ARG A 175 -0.40 7.92 13.50
C ARG A 175 -1.23 7.75 12.23
N THR A 176 -1.34 8.80 11.43
CA THR A 176 -2.00 8.77 10.12
C THR A 176 -1.24 7.88 9.14
N ALA A 177 0.08 8.07 8.99
CA ALA A 177 0.92 7.22 8.15
C ALA A 177 0.86 5.74 8.59
N ALA A 178 0.88 5.48 9.90
CA ALA A 178 0.75 4.11 10.42
C ALA A 178 -0.59 3.46 10.07
N SER A 179 -1.68 4.25 9.99
CA SER A 179 -3.00 3.73 9.60
C SER A 179 -2.96 3.23 8.16
N TRP A 180 -2.33 4.00 7.26
CA TRP A 180 -2.12 3.61 5.86
C TRP A 180 -1.19 2.39 5.73
N PHE A 181 -0.02 2.41 6.38
CA PHE A 181 0.95 1.31 6.32
C PHE A 181 0.39 -0.01 6.87
N THR A 182 -0.40 0.06 7.95
CA THR A 182 -1.10 -1.12 8.48
C THR A 182 -2.14 -1.62 7.48
N TRP A 183 -2.90 -0.72 6.86
CA TRP A 183 -3.92 -1.09 5.89
C TRP A 183 -3.33 -1.81 4.68
N ILE A 184 -2.32 -1.24 4.02
CA ILE A 184 -1.72 -1.85 2.84
C ILE A 184 -1.07 -3.22 3.16
N ALA A 185 -0.54 -3.41 4.37
CA ALA A 185 -0.07 -4.72 4.81
C ALA A 185 -1.22 -5.74 4.95
N VAL A 186 -2.35 -5.33 5.54
CA VAL A 186 -3.56 -6.19 5.64
C VAL A 186 -4.13 -6.51 4.27
N SER A 187 -4.22 -5.51 3.38
CA SER A 187 -4.64 -5.67 1.98
C SER A 187 -3.72 -6.65 1.25
N GLY A 188 -2.41 -6.47 1.35
CA GLY A 188 -1.42 -7.36 0.77
C GLY A 188 -1.56 -8.80 1.29
N ILE A 189 -1.75 -8.99 2.60
CA ILE A 189 -1.99 -10.32 3.18
C ILE A 189 -3.24 -10.97 2.57
N ALA A 190 -4.35 -10.23 2.45
CA ALA A 190 -5.57 -10.74 1.84
C ALA A 190 -5.35 -11.14 0.36
N CYS A 191 -4.59 -10.35 -0.40
CA CYS A 191 -4.18 -10.67 -1.76
C CYS A 191 -3.27 -11.91 -1.84
N ALA A 192 -2.31 -12.08 -0.92
CA ALA A 192 -1.44 -13.26 -0.86
C ALA A 192 -2.21 -14.54 -0.50
N ILE A 193 -3.16 -14.45 0.44
CA ILE A 193 -4.07 -15.54 0.76
C ILE A 193 -4.88 -15.91 -0.49
N THR A 194 -5.45 -14.91 -1.17
CA THR A 194 -6.26 -15.12 -2.37
C THR A 194 -5.46 -15.81 -3.48
N THR A 195 -4.27 -15.31 -3.79
CA THR A 195 -3.39 -15.89 -4.84
C THR A 195 -2.72 -17.20 -4.43
N SER A 196 -2.86 -17.64 -3.17
CA SER A 196 -2.46 -18.98 -2.75
C SER A 196 -3.42 -20.06 -3.27
N PHE A 197 -4.64 -19.69 -3.70
CA PHE A 197 -5.62 -20.59 -4.31
C PHE A 197 -5.49 -20.61 -5.84
N ILE A 198 -4.48 -21.31 -6.33
CA ILE A 198 -4.27 -21.53 -7.77
C ILE A 198 -5.36 -22.47 -8.31
#